data_AF-A0A1G3BVA1-F1
#
_entry.id   AF-A0A1G3BVA1-F1
#
_cell.length_a   1.000
_cell.length_b   1.000
_cell.length_c   1.000
_cell.angle_alpha   90.00
_cell.angle_beta   90.00
_cell.angle_gamma   90.00
#
_symmetry.space_group_name_H-M   'P 1'
#
loop_
_entity.id
_entity.type
_entity.pdbx_description
1 polymer ?
#
loop_
_entity_poly.entity_id
_entity_poly.type
_entity_poly.pdbx_seq_one_letter_code
_entity_poly.pdbx_strand_id
1 'polypeptide(L)'
;MYENNLTQKISDAYGGIVLIKKVDSIKRIFPNKLNIKLVLRKPTAVVKSGRNAYLVDDDGILLPKEYYILPNEEYDSPYIQNNRPARLPLYGSEWNDKGVKAGIELIKFLRTNNVHNIFKILAVDVSNVCKKRTTGKSDIILWTENNTQIRWGCSPLCNEPNELSDEEKLQNLLSIAKSEGTNLKRMDYVDVRWKKPLGKRWAKADGINEIKEDR
;
A
#
# COMPACT_ATOMS: atom_id res chain seq x y z
N MET A 1 -26.20 43.80 -8.74
CA MET A 1 -26.04 43.55 -7.28
C MET A 1 -24.96 42.49 -7.12
N TYR A 2 -23.86 42.77 -6.42
CA TYR A 2 -22.80 41.78 -6.19
C TYR A 2 -23.28 40.75 -5.16
N GLU A 3 -23.20 39.46 -5.47
CA GLU A 3 -23.59 38.41 -4.52
C GLU A 3 -22.51 38.27 -3.44
N ASN A 4 -22.81 38.67 -2.19
CA ASN A 4 -21.81 38.83 -1.14
C ASN A 4 -21.17 37.51 -0.65
N ASN A 5 -21.80 36.35 -0.91
CA ASN A 5 -21.35 35.04 -0.40
C ASN A 5 -20.99 34.02 -1.50
N LEU A 6 -20.82 34.46 -2.75
CA LEU A 6 -20.57 33.56 -3.89
C LEU A 6 -19.37 32.63 -3.66
N THR A 7 -18.27 33.14 -3.09
CA THR A 7 -17.05 32.35 -2.86
C THR A 7 -17.26 31.26 -1.81
N GLN A 8 -18.02 31.54 -0.75
CA GLN A 8 -18.35 30.55 0.27
C GLN A 8 -19.27 29.46 -0.29
N LYS A 9 -20.35 29.86 -0.99
CA LYS A 9 -21.28 28.91 -1.63
C LYS A 9 -20.56 27.96 -2.58
N ILE A 10 -19.62 28.49 -3.37
CA ILE A 10 -18.80 27.69 -4.28
C ILE A 10 -17.87 26.76 -3.50
N SER A 11 -17.26 27.25 -2.41
CA SER A 11 -16.42 26.42 -1.54
C SER A 11 -17.19 25.24 -0.97
N ASP A 12 -18.40 25.48 -0.46
CA ASP A 12 -19.24 24.44 0.15
C ASP A 12 -19.70 23.42 -0.90
N ALA A 13 -20.10 23.90 -2.09
CA ALA A 13 -20.51 23.04 -3.19
C ALA A 13 -19.38 22.11 -3.66
N TYR A 14 -18.17 22.65 -3.88
CA TYR A 14 -17.01 21.84 -4.28
C TYR A 14 -16.47 20.98 -3.13
N GLY A 15 -16.53 21.47 -1.88
CA GLY A 15 -16.08 20.72 -0.71
C GLY A 15 -16.89 19.45 -0.45
N GLY A 16 -18.14 19.40 -0.90
CA GLY A 16 -18.99 18.20 -0.83
C GLY A 16 -18.70 17.14 -1.90
N ILE A 17 -17.84 17.43 -2.89
CA ILE A 17 -17.54 16.49 -3.97
C ILE A 17 -16.43 15.52 -3.53
N VAL A 18 -16.71 14.22 -3.59
CA VAL A 18 -15.78 13.16 -3.14
C VAL A 18 -14.39 13.26 -3.77
N LEU A 19 -14.30 13.64 -5.04
CA LEU A 19 -13.03 13.76 -5.78
C LEU A 19 -12.17 14.94 -5.33
N ILE A 20 -12.71 15.87 -4.56
CA ILE A 20 -12.01 17.07 -4.10
C ILE A 20 -11.49 16.81 -2.69
N LYS A 21 -10.16 16.79 -2.56
CA LYS A 21 -9.48 16.68 -1.26
C LYS A 21 -9.65 17.97 -0.46
N LYS A 22 -9.47 19.11 -1.15
CA LYS A 22 -9.57 20.44 -0.56
C LYS A 22 -9.82 21.50 -1.64
N VAL A 23 -10.65 22.49 -1.31
CA VAL A 23 -10.70 23.76 -2.03
C VAL A 23 -9.55 24.64 -1.54
N ASP A 24 -8.53 24.85 -2.37
CA ASP A 24 -7.31 25.56 -1.97
C ASP A 24 -7.51 27.07 -1.97
N SER A 25 -8.12 27.62 -3.03
CA SER A 25 -8.50 29.03 -3.07
C SER A 25 -9.61 29.30 -4.07
N ILE A 26 -10.44 30.30 -3.75
CA ILE A 26 -11.43 30.88 -4.66
C ILE A 26 -11.21 32.38 -4.68
N LYS A 27 -10.90 32.94 -5.85
CA LYS A 27 -10.64 34.37 -6.04
C LYS A 27 -11.48 34.94 -7.16
N ARG A 28 -12.09 36.11 -6.92
CA ARG A 28 -12.72 36.91 -7.98
C ARG A 28 -11.64 37.63 -8.76
N ILE A 29 -11.75 37.58 -10.08
CA ILE A 29 -10.89 38.30 -11.00
C ILE A 29 -11.79 39.21 -11.82
N PHE A 30 -11.55 40.51 -11.73
CA PHE A 30 -12.30 41.50 -12.49
C PHE A 30 -12.00 41.39 -14.00
N PRO A 31 -12.97 41.73 -14.86
CA PRO A 31 -14.33 42.16 -14.51
C PRO A 31 -15.24 41.01 -14.07
N ASN A 32 -15.20 39.83 -14.72
CA ASN A 32 -16.24 38.79 -14.57
C ASN A 32 -15.68 37.34 -14.54
N LYS A 33 -14.58 37.10 -13.84
CA LYS A 33 -13.95 35.77 -13.76
C LYS A 33 -13.84 35.28 -12.32
N LEU A 34 -13.85 33.96 -12.15
CA LEU A 34 -13.47 33.29 -10.91
C LEU A 34 -12.26 32.41 -11.19
N ASN A 35 -11.26 32.50 -10.33
CA ASN A 35 -10.14 31.59 -10.31
C ASN A 35 -10.28 30.67 -9.10
N ILE A 36 -10.42 29.38 -9.38
CA ILE A 36 -10.64 28.34 -8.39
C ILE A 36 -9.48 27.37 -8.47
N LYS A 37 -8.78 27.17 -7.34
CA LYS A 37 -7.77 26.13 -7.19
C LYS A 37 -8.34 25.02 -6.33
N LEU A 38 -8.34 23.80 -6.88
CA LEU A 38 -8.81 22.59 -6.23
C LEU A 38 -7.65 21.60 -6.11
N VAL A 39 -7.58 20.91 -4.98
CA VAL A 39 -6.71 19.75 -4.80
C VAL A 39 -7.58 18.51 -4.99
N LEU A 40 -7.30 17.73 -6.03
CA LEU A 40 -8.03 16.51 -6.34
C LEU A 40 -7.45 15.33 -5.55
N ARG A 41 -8.33 14.43 -5.11
CA ARG A 41 -7.95 13.13 -4.53
C ARG A 41 -7.37 12.24 -5.62
N LYS A 42 -6.20 11.67 -5.32
CA LYS A 42 -5.52 10.72 -6.19
C LYS A 42 -5.60 9.33 -5.56
N PRO A 43 -5.96 8.27 -6.31
CA PRO A 43 -5.93 6.92 -5.79
C PRO A 43 -4.49 6.56 -5.41
N THR A 44 -4.29 6.11 -4.17
CA THR A 44 -3.00 5.69 -3.64
C THR A 44 -2.84 4.18 -3.66
N ALA A 45 -3.91 3.45 -3.35
CA ALA A 45 -3.89 2.00 -3.30
C ALA A 45 -5.23 1.38 -3.75
N VAL A 46 -5.14 0.12 -4.19
CA VAL A 46 -6.29 -0.75 -4.38
C VAL A 46 -6.39 -1.66 -3.16
N VAL A 47 -7.55 -1.70 -2.50
CA VAL A 47 -7.86 -2.65 -1.44
C VAL A 47 -8.70 -3.78 -2.01
N LYS A 48 -8.21 -5.02 -1.94
CA LYS A 48 -8.98 -6.23 -2.22
C LYS A 48 -9.56 -6.78 -0.92
N SER A 49 -10.89 -6.92 -0.90
CA SER A 49 -11.62 -7.60 0.17
C SER A 49 -12.59 -8.60 -0.44
N GLY A 50 -12.31 -9.89 -0.23
CA GLY A 50 -13.00 -10.97 -0.94
C GLY A 50 -12.77 -10.89 -2.44
N ARG A 51 -13.85 -10.87 -3.23
CA ARG A 51 -13.80 -10.77 -4.70
C ARG A 51 -13.81 -9.33 -5.22
N ASN A 52 -13.96 -8.35 -4.34
CA ASN A 52 -14.13 -6.94 -4.70
C ASN A 52 -12.83 -6.17 -4.54
N ALA A 53 -12.63 -5.18 -5.41
CA ALA A 53 -11.53 -4.24 -5.37
C ALA A 53 -12.06 -2.81 -5.20
N TYR A 54 -11.41 -2.05 -4.33
CA TYR A 54 -11.82 -0.71 -3.94
C TYR A 54 -10.64 0.25 -4.03
N LEU A 55 -10.88 1.47 -4.48
CA LEU A 55 -9.84 2.50 -4.54
C LEU A 55 -9.84 3.34 -3.27
N VAL A 56 -8.66 3.60 -2.74
CA VAL A 56 -8.47 4.50 -1.60
C VAL A 56 -7.38 5.51 -1.91
N ASP A 57 -7.52 6.73 -1.39
CA ASP A 57 -6.46 7.72 -1.45
C ASP A 57 -5.44 7.58 -0.31
N ASP A 58 -4.56 8.58 -0.17
CA ASP A 58 -3.52 8.64 0.85
C ASP A 58 -4.03 8.87 2.28
N ASP A 59 -5.26 9.36 2.41
CA ASP A 59 -5.95 9.56 3.70
C ASP A 59 -6.80 8.33 4.07
N GLY A 60 -6.86 7.31 3.22
CA GLY A 60 -7.71 6.14 3.40
C GLY A 60 -9.19 6.39 3.10
N ILE A 61 -9.51 7.42 2.33
CA ILE A 61 -10.86 7.71 1.88
C ILE A 61 -11.23 6.77 0.73
N LEU A 62 -12.41 6.13 0.82
CA LEU A 62 -12.93 5.29 -0.25
C LEU A 62 -13.36 6.13 -1.45
N LEU A 63 -12.81 5.81 -2.61
CA LEU A 63 -13.03 6.53 -3.86
C LEU A 63 -13.97 5.77 -4.81
N PRO A 64 -14.89 6.48 -5.48
CA PRO A 64 -15.72 5.93 -6.55
C PRO A 64 -14.86 5.67 -7.79
N LYS A 65 -14.75 4.40 -8.19
CA LYS A 65 -13.86 3.95 -9.28
C LYS A 65 -14.26 4.49 -10.65
N GLU A 66 -15.52 4.87 -10.82
CA GLU A 66 -16.11 5.31 -12.09
C GLU A 66 -15.49 6.61 -12.61
N TYR A 67 -14.86 7.38 -11.72
CA TYR A 67 -14.21 8.66 -12.04
C TYR A 67 -12.71 8.53 -12.30
N TYR A 68 -12.15 7.31 -12.25
CA TYR A 68 -10.72 7.07 -12.43
C TYR A 68 -10.49 6.12 -13.58
N ILE A 69 -9.65 6.55 -14.52
CA ILE A 69 -9.02 5.66 -15.49
C ILE A 69 -7.69 5.28 -14.87
N LEU A 70 -7.60 4.05 -14.36
CA LEU A 70 -6.34 3.50 -13.89
C LEU A 70 -5.55 3.07 -15.13
N PRO A 71 -4.37 3.64 -15.40
CA PRO A 71 -3.54 3.13 -16.47
C PRO A 71 -3.17 1.67 -16.15
N ASN A 72 -3.52 0.76 -17.08
CA ASN A 72 -3.33 -0.68 -16.91
C ASN A 72 -1.88 -1.10 -16.65
N GLU A 73 -0.90 -0.20 -16.88
CA GLU A 73 0.54 -0.46 -16.71
C GLU A 73 1.23 0.46 -15.67
N GLU A 74 0.67 1.63 -15.35
CA GLU A 74 1.27 2.58 -14.37
C GLU A 74 0.70 2.42 -12.95
N TYR A 75 -0.38 1.64 -12.78
CA TYR A 75 -0.82 1.20 -11.46
C TYR A 75 -0.19 -0.14 -11.07
N ASP A 76 1.13 -0.27 -11.29
CA ASP A 76 1.99 -1.39 -10.85
C ASP A 76 2.25 -1.35 -9.32
N SER A 77 1.33 -0.71 -8.58
CA SER A 77 1.39 -0.66 -7.13
C SER A 77 0.78 -1.95 -6.58
N PRO A 78 1.42 -2.58 -5.59
CA PRO A 78 0.84 -3.74 -4.93
C PRO A 78 -0.53 -3.39 -4.37
N TYR A 79 -1.47 -4.32 -4.46
CA TYR A 79 -2.78 -4.15 -3.83
C TYR A 79 -2.73 -4.53 -2.35
N ILE A 80 -3.54 -3.89 -1.52
CA ILE A 80 -3.74 -4.26 -0.12
C ILE A 80 -4.72 -5.44 -0.10
N GLN A 81 -4.33 -6.56 0.47
CA GLN A 81 -5.20 -7.70 0.70
C GLN A 81 -5.71 -7.69 2.13
N ASN A 82 -7.02 -7.56 2.32
CA ASN A 82 -7.66 -7.66 3.62
C ASN A 82 -8.79 -8.69 3.59
N ASN A 83 -8.52 -9.88 4.13
CA ASN A 83 -9.48 -10.98 4.21
C ASN A 83 -10.41 -10.89 5.43
N ARG A 84 -10.39 -9.76 6.15
CA ARG A 84 -11.31 -9.54 7.27
C ARG A 84 -12.66 -9.09 6.76
N PRO A 85 -13.75 -9.55 7.40
CA PRO A 85 -15.04 -8.90 7.23
C PRO A 85 -14.95 -7.49 7.82
N ALA A 86 -14.85 -6.49 6.96
CA ALA A 86 -14.90 -5.09 7.34
C ALA A 86 -16.20 -4.48 6.81
N ARG A 87 -16.83 -3.61 7.61
CA ARG A 87 -17.93 -2.78 7.13
C ARG A 87 -17.34 -1.81 6.10
N LEU A 88 -17.82 -1.89 4.87
CA LEU A 88 -17.41 -0.96 3.82
C LEU A 88 -17.90 0.45 4.18
N PRO A 89 -17.03 1.47 4.10
CA PRO A 89 -17.44 2.86 4.25
C PRO A 89 -18.25 3.31 3.02
N LEU A 90 -18.91 4.46 3.14
CA LEU A 90 -19.48 5.15 1.98
C LEU A 90 -18.38 5.83 1.17
N TYR A 91 -18.64 6.12 -0.11
CA TYR A 91 -17.72 6.93 -0.91
C TYR A 91 -17.49 8.31 -0.27
N GLY A 92 -16.23 8.76 -0.27
CA GLY A 92 -15.83 9.99 0.41
C GLY A 92 -15.64 9.85 1.93
N SER A 93 -15.92 8.68 2.50
CA SER A 93 -15.67 8.40 3.92
C SER A 93 -14.40 7.59 4.13
N GLU A 94 -13.79 7.79 5.30
CA GLU A 94 -12.56 7.09 5.69
C GLU A 94 -12.83 5.61 5.95
N TRP A 95 -11.94 4.75 5.46
CA TRP A 95 -11.94 3.33 5.79
C TRP A 95 -11.31 3.12 7.17
N ASN A 96 -12.14 3.06 8.19
CA ASN A 96 -11.70 2.89 9.57
C ASN A 96 -11.28 1.44 9.91
N ASP A 97 -10.31 0.91 9.17
CA ASP A 97 -9.66 -0.38 9.43
C ASP A 97 -8.15 -0.15 9.60
N LYS A 98 -7.60 -0.59 10.75
CA LYS A 98 -6.17 -0.41 11.06
C LYS A 98 -5.25 -1.12 10.07
N GLY A 99 -5.67 -2.27 9.54
CA GLY A 99 -4.93 -3.01 8.53
C GLY A 99 -4.89 -2.26 7.21
N VAL A 100 -6.01 -1.70 6.77
CA VAL A 100 -6.07 -0.85 5.56
C VAL A 100 -5.16 0.36 5.71
N LYS A 101 -5.23 1.08 6.84
CA LYS A 101 -4.35 2.23 7.12
C LYS A 101 -2.87 1.86 7.08
N ALA A 102 -2.50 0.79 7.78
CA ALA A 102 -1.14 0.25 7.76
C ALA A 102 -0.68 -0.14 6.35
N GLY A 103 -1.56 -0.75 5.56
CA GLY A 103 -1.28 -1.10 4.16
C GLY A 103 -1.06 0.11 3.28
N ILE A 104 -1.83 1.19 3.45
CA ILE A 104 -1.66 2.45 2.70
C ILE A 104 -0.31 3.09 3.03
N GLU A 105 0.04 3.18 4.31
CA GLU A 105 1.34 3.70 4.75
C GLU A 105 2.50 2.89 4.15
N LEU A 106 2.40 1.56 4.22
CA LEU A 106 3.44 0.69 3.68
C LEU A 106 3.54 0.78 2.15
N ILE A 107 2.42 0.85 1.43
CA ILE A 107 2.44 1.07 -0.03
C ILE A 107 3.14 2.39 -0.37
N LYS A 108 2.84 3.47 0.35
CA LYS A 108 3.51 4.76 0.16
C LYS A 108 5.02 4.61 0.37
N PHE A 109 5.43 3.93 1.43
CA PHE A 109 6.84 3.65 1.71
C PHE A 109 7.50 2.82 0.58
N LEU A 110 6.87 1.72 0.14
CA LEU A 110 7.39 0.86 -0.92
C LEU A 110 7.47 1.59 -2.27
N ARG A 111 6.58 2.54 -2.54
CA ARG A 111 6.58 3.37 -3.75
C ARG A 111 7.70 4.40 -3.72
N THR A 112 7.80 5.17 -2.65
CA THR A 112 8.85 6.19 -2.48
C THR A 112 10.25 5.59 -2.62
N ASN A 113 10.46 4.37 -2.11
CA ASN A 113 11.74 3.67 -2.15
C ASN A 113 11.89 2.71 -3.36
N ASN A 114 10.94 2.70 -4.30
CA ASN A 114 10.91 1.83 -5.48
C ASN A 114 11.03 0.31 -5.19
N VAL A 115 10.71 -0.11 -3.95
CA VAL A 115 10.88 -1.50 -3.46
C VAL A 115 9.96 -2.45 -4.19
N HIS A 116 8.71 -2.04 -4.43
CA HIS A 116 7.71 -2.83 -5.13
C HIS A 116 8.18 -3.26 -6.53
N ASN A 117 8.83 -2.38 -7.28
CA ASN A 117 9.37 -2.69 -8.60
C ASN A 117 10.62 -3.57 -8.54
N ILE A 118 11.52 -3.31 -7.59
CA ILE A 118 12.77 -4.07 -7.42
C ILE A 118 12.48 -5.53 -7.06
N PHE A 119 11.53 -5.75 -6.14
CA PHE A 119 11.18 -7.07 -5.62
C PHE A 119 9.91 -7.67 -6.25
N LYS A 120 9.33 -6.99 -7.25
CA LYS A 120 8.11 -7.40 -7.96
C LYS A 120 6.99 -7.78 -6.99
N ILE A 121 6.70 -6.87 -6.07
CA ILE A 121 5.69 -7.05 -5.02
C ILE A 121 4.31 -6.83 -5.63
N LEU A 122 3.45 -7.84 -5.54
CA LEU A 122 2.09 -7.82 -6.06
C LEU A 122 1.05 -7.46 -4.99
N ALA A 123 1.29 -7.85 -3.73
CA ALA A 123 0.29 -7.65 -2.68
C ALA A 123 0.91 -7.34 -1.32
N VAL A 124 0.19 -6.55 -0.54
CA VAL A 124 0.42 -6.29 0.89
C VAL A 124 -0.73 -6.93 1.67
N ASP A 125 -0.50 -8.11 2.25
CA ASP A 125 -1.50 -8.79 3.07
C ASP A 125 -1.50 -8.23 4.49
N VAL A 126 -2.61 -7.62 4.88
CA VAL A 126 -2.84 -6.99 6.19
C VAL A 126 -3.87 -7.74 7.03
N SER A 127 -4.24 -8.95 6.61
CA SER A 127 -5.29 -9.76 7.25
C SER A 127 -4.97 -10.13 8.71
N ASN A 128 -3.72 -9.99 9.15
CA ASN A 128 -3.24 -10.30 10.50
C ASN A 128 -2.84 -9.09 11.36
N VAL A 129 -2.86 -7.87 10.82
CA VAL A 129 -2.55 -6.62 11.54
C VAL A 129 -3.33 -6.44 12.85
N CYS A 130 -2.61 -6.32 13.96
CA CYS A 130 -3.17 -6.12 15.32
C CYS A 130 -4.16 -7.21 15.78
N LYS A 131 -4.08 -8.45 15.26
CA LYS A 131 -4.74 -9.61 15.89
C LYS A 131 -3.90 -10.09 17.07
N LYS A 132 -4.53 -10.74 18.06
CA LYS A 132 -3.78 -11.46 19.12
C LYS A 132 -2.80 -12.43 18.44
N ARG A 133 -1.51 -12.16 18.58
CA ARG A 133 -0.44 -12.91 17.92
C ARG A 133 -0.51 -14.37 18.35
N THR A 134 -0.86 -15.24 17.40
CA THR A 134 -0.44 -16.64 17.49
C THR A 134 1.05 -16.65 17.18
N THR A 135 1.85 -17.23 18.08
CA THR A 135 3.31 -17.19 18.05
C THR A 135 3.89 -17.41 16.65
N GLY A 136 4.78 -16.51 16.22
CA GLY A 136 5.57 -16.65 14.99
C GLY A 136 4.99 -16.05 13.70
N LYS A 137 3.68 -15.75 13.62
CA LYS A 137 3.06 -15.17 12.40
C LYS A 137 3.37 -13.68 12.25
N SER A 138 3.56 -13.24 11.01
CA SER A 138 3.72 -11.82 10.67
C SER A 138 2.36 -11.16 10.49
N ASP A 139 2.22 -9.96 11.03
CA ASP A 139 1.00 -9.14 10.91
C ASP A 139 0.78 -8.68 9.47
N ILE A 140 1.87 -8.24 8.82
CA ILE A 140 1.93 -7.83 7.43
C ILE A 140 2.84 -8.79 6.66
N ILE A 141 2.38 -9.24 5.50
CA ILE A 141 3.14 -10.10 4.58
C ILE A 141 3.10 -9.46 3.19
N LEU A 142 4.26 -9.29 2.57
CA LEU A 142 4.35 -8.88 1.17
C LEU A 142 4.48 -10.11 0.30
N TRP A 143 3.74 -10.15 -0.80
CA TRP A 143 3.78 -11.24 -1.77
C TRP A 143 4.44 -10.77 -3.04
N THR A 144 5.47 -11.49 -3.49
CA THR A 144 6.13 -11.23 -4.78
C THR A 144 5.45 -12.00 -5.92
N GLU A 145 5.74 -11.63 -7.17
CA GLU A 145 5.29 -12.35 -8.37
C GLU A 145 5.69 -13.84 -8.37
N ASN A 146 6.79 -14.17 -7.69
CA ASN A 146 7.33 -15.53 -7.61
C ASN A 146 6.75 -16.33 -6.43
N ASN A 147 5.66 -15.83 -5.82
CA ASN A 147 5.00 -16.45 -4.67
C ASN A 147 5.91 -16.57 -3.43
N THR A 148 6.93 -15.72 -3.32
CA THR A 148 7.76 -15.60 -2.11
C THR A 148 7.11 -14.67 -1.11
N GLN A 149 7.10 -15.07 0.16
CA GLN A 149 6.59 -14.24 1.26
C GLN A 149 7.71 -13.40 1.86
N ILE A 150 7.52 -12.09 1.93
CA ILE A 150 8.35 -11.22 2.76
C ILE A 150 7.54 -10.88 4.02
N ARG A 151 7.95 -11.44 5.15
CA ARG A 151 7.36 -11.17 6.46
C ARG A 151 7.88 -9.83 6.97
N TRP A 152 7.07 -8.80 6.74
CA TRP A 152 7.43 -7.42 7.07
C TRP A 152 7.29 -7.12 8.56
N GLY A 153 6.43 -7.85 9.26
CA GLY A 153 6.15 -7.66 10.68
C GLY A 153 4.97 -6.77 10.94
N CYS A 154 5.06 -5.97 11.99
CA CYS A 154 3.97 -5.13 12.46
C CYS A 154 4.04 -3.72 11.90
N SER A 155 2.87 -3.10 11.76
CA SER A 155 2.79 -1.65 11.53
C SER A 155 3.04 -0.91 12.85
N PRO A 156 3.62 0.30 12.80
CA PRO A 156 3.72 1.19 13.95
C PRO A 156 2.38 1.38 14.68
N LEU A 157 1.25 1.29 13.96
CA LEU A 157 -0.10 1.45 14.50
C LEU A 157 -0.52 0.40 15.55
N CYS A 158 0.19 -0.73 15.64
CA CYS A 158 -0.12 -1.76 16.65
C CYS A 158 0.73 -1.62 17.94
N ASN A 159 1.62 -0.63 18.04
CA ASN A 159 2.44 -0.36 19.24
C ASN A 159 3.23 -1.57 19.78
N GLU A 160 3.76 -2.41 18.90
CA GLU A 160 4.57 -3.57 19.32
C GLU A 160 5.97 -3.12 19.76
N PRO A 161 6.40 -3.44 21.00
CA PRO A 161 7.72 -3.07 21.49
C PRO A 161 8.82 -3.84 20.75
N ASN A 162 9.92 -3.16 20.46
CA ASN A 162 11.12 -3.71 19.79
C ASN A 162 10.95 -4.14 18.31
N GLU A 163 9.90 -3.68 17.63
CA GLU A 163 9.78 -3.85 16.18
C GLU A 163 10.76 -2.89 15.46
N LEU A 164 11.47 -3.40 14.44
CA LEU A 164 12.38 -2.59 13.61
C LEU A 164 11.61 -1.55 12.77
N SER A 165 12.27 -0.45 12.43
CA SER A 165 11.71 0.55 11.50
C SER A 165 11.56 -0.01 10.08
N ASP A 166 10.71 0.61 9.25
CA ASP A 166 10.55 0.21 7.85
C ASP A 166 11.85 0.38 7.03
N GLU A 167 12.67 1.37 7.38
CA GLU A 167 13.99 1.58 6.80
C GLU A 167 14.97 0.45 7.18
N GLU A 168 15.00 0.04 8.45
CA GLU A 168 15.83 -1.08 8.90
C GLU A 168 15.42 -2.39 8.23
N LYS A 169 14.10 -2.64 8.12
CA LYS A 169 13.53 -3.79 7.41
C LYS A 169 13.90 -3.78 5.92
N LEU A 170 13.90 -2.61 5.29
CA LEU A 170 14.34 -2.46 3.91
C LEU A 170 15.83 -2.78 3.75
N GLN A 171 16.69 -2.30 4.66
CA GLN A 171 18.12 -2.66 4.62
C GLN A 171 18.34 -4.16 4.79
N ASN A 172 17.58 -4.79 5.68
CA ASN A 172 17.58 -6.25 5.83
C ASN A 172 17.18 -6.96 4.54
N LEU A 173 16.11 -6.51 3.89
CA LEU A 173 15.65 -7.08 2.62
C LEU A 173 16.71 -6.95 1.52
N LEU A 174 17.31 -5.77 1.37
CA LEU A 174 18.38 -5.51 0.42
C LEU A 174 19.63 -6.36 0.71
N SER A 175 19.93 -6.62 1.98
CA SER A 175 21.06 -7.48 2.36
C SER A 175 20.89 -8.92 1.85
N ILE A 176 19.67 -9.45 1.91
CA ILE A 176 19.34 -10.78 1.38
C ILE A 176 19.34 -10.77 -0.15
N ALA A 177 18.85 -9.68 -0.75
CA ALA A 177 18.84 -9.53 -2.20
C ALA A 177 20.26 -9.55 -2.81
N LYS A 178 21.29 -9.10 -2.07
CA LYS A 178 22.69 -9.17 -2.51
C LYS A 178 23.18 -10.61 -2.69
N SER A 179 22.74 -11.55 -1.85
CA SER A 179 23.15 -12.96 -1.94
C SER A 179 22.25 -13.80 -2.84
N GLU A 180 20.95 -13.50 -2.88
CA GLU A 180 19.93 -14.37 -3.49
C GLU A 180 19.31 -13.80 -4.78
N GLY A 181 19.63 -12.54 -5.10
CA GLY A 181 18.98 -11.76 -6.15
C GLY A 181 17.66 -11.13 -5.69
N THR A 182 17.25 -10.07 -6.37
CA THR A 182 16.05 -9.28 -6.03
C THR A 182 14.73 -10.01 -6.32
N ASN A 183 14.75 -11.01 -7.20
CA ASN A 183 13.56 -11.78 -7.55
C ASN A 183 13.16 -12.82 -6.49
N LEU A 184 14.06 -13.13 -5.54
CA LEU A 184 13.90 -14.10 -4.45
C LEU A 184 13.34 -15.47 -4.89
N LYS A 185 13.50 -15.87 -6.15
CA LYS A 185 12.84 -17.06 -6.74
C LYS A 185 13.11 -18.38 -6.00
N ARG A 186 14.25 -18.46 -5.30
CA ARG A 186 14.66 -19.65 -4.54
C ARG A 186 14.10 -19.69 -3.12
N MET A 187 13.44 -18.61 -2.68
CA MET A 187 12.94 -18.44 -1.32
C MET A 187 11.46 -18.77 -1.23
N ASP A 188 11.11 -19.57 -0.22
CA ASP A 188 9.75 -19.77 0.29
C ASP A 188 9.32 -18.53 1.06
N TYR A 189 10.15 -18.09 2.03
CA TYR A 189 9.95 -16.81 2.70
C TYR A 189 11.26 -16.13 3.10
N VAL A 190 11.16 -14.82 3.29
CA VAL A 190 12.16 -13.95 3.91
C VAL A 190 11.51 -13.23 5.09
N ASP A 191 12.20 -13.18 6.22
CA ASP A 191 11.73 -12.56 7.46
C ASP A 191 12.68 -11.44 7.87
N VAL A 192 12.20 -10.20 7.74
CA VAL A 192 13.01 -8.98 7.94
C VAL A 192 12.78 -8.32 9.29
N ARG A 193 11.95 -8.93 10.14
CA ARG A 193 11.54 -8.41 11.46
C ARG A 193 12.69 -8.33 12.47
N TRP A 194 13.77 -9.05 12.21
CA TRP A 194 14.89 -9.23 13.13
C TRP A 194 16.16 -8.59 12.59
N LYS A 195 17.04 -8.11 13.48
CA LYS A 195 18.34 -7.51 13.11
C LYS A 195 19.17 -8.41 12.20
N LYS A 196 19.07 -9.73 12.40
CA LYS A 196 19.59 -10.73 11.46
C LYS A 196 18.38 -11.32 10.72
N PRO A 197 18.17 -10.95 9.45
CA PRO A 197 17.00 -11.44 8.73
C PRO A 197 17.15 -12.94 8.44
N LEU A 198 16.02 -13.64 8.34
CA LEU A 198 15.98 -15.08 8.14
C LEU A 198 15.39 -15.38 6.77
N GLY A 199 16.01 -16.29 6.02
CA GLY A 199 15.49 -16.78 4.75
C GLY A 199 15.28 -18.29 4.81
N LYS A 200 14.19 -18.78 4.24
CA LYS A 200 13.97 -20.21 4.02
C LYS A 200 13.85 -20.46 2.52
N ARG A 201 14.69 -21.35 2.00
CA ARG A 201 14.63 -21.81 0.60
C ARG A 201 13.58 -22.89 0.41
N TRP A 202 13.10 -23.03 -0.82
CA TRP A 202 12.23 -24.15 -1.20
C TRP A 202 12.97 -25.48 -1.06
N ALA A 203 12.33 -26.49 -0.46
CA ALA A 203 12.91 -27.82 -0.30
C ALA A 203 13.32 -28.50 -1.63
N LYS A 204 12.80 -28.05 -2.78
CA LYS A 204 13.17 -28.54 -4.12
C LYS A 204 14.36 -27.82 -4.75
N ALA A 205 14.80 -26.68 -4.22
CA ALA A 205 15.91 -25.91 -4.77
C ALA A 205 17.29 -26.51 -4.40
N ASP A 206 17.35 -27.32 -3.34
CA ASP A 206 18.58 -27.94 -2.86
C ASP A 206 18.92 -29.27 -3.60
N GLY A 207 18.08 -29.69 -4.56
CA GLY A 207 18.19 -30.97 -5.28
C GLY A 207 18.80 -30.91 -6.68
N ILE A 208 19.42 -29.81 -7.10
CA ILE A 208 20.17 -29.75 -8.36
C ILE A 208 21.67 -29.75 -8.03
N ASN A 209 22.20 -30.93 -7.72
CA ASN A 209 23.62 -31.24 -7.84
C ASN A 209 23.75 -32.70 -8.27
N GLU A 210 24.74 -32.95 -9.13
CA GLU A 210 25.12 -34.22 -9.79
C GLU A 210 24.50 -34.51 -11.17
N ILE A 211 25.05 -33.84 -12.19
CA ILE A 211 25.50 -34.58 -13.38
C ILE A 211 27.02 -34.44 -13.39
N LYS A 212 27.71 -35.48 -12.91
CA LYS A 212 29.12 -35.70 -13.24
C LYS A 212 29.16 -36.13 -14.71
N GLU A 213 29.75 -35.32 -15.57
CA GLU A 213 30.24 -35.80 -16.86
C GLU A 213 31.50 -36.64 -16.57
N ASP A 214 31.32 -37.97 -16.55
CA ASP A 214 32.43 -38.90 -16.74
C ASP A 214 32.81 -38.88 -18.24
N ARG A 215 34.07 -38.52 -18.52
CA ARG A 215 34.79 -38.84 -19.75
C ARG A 215 35.96 -39.74 -19.41
#